data_AF-A0A9E1Y9L8-F1
#
_entry.id   AF-A0A9E1Y9L8-F1
#
_cell.length_a   1.000
_cell.length_b   1.000
_cell.length_c   1.000
_cell.angle_alpha   90.00
_cell.angle_beta   90.00
_cell.angle_gamma   90.00
#
_symmetry.space_group_name_H-M   'P 1'
#
loop_
_entity.id
_entity.type
_entity.pdbx_description
1 polymer ?
#
loop_
_entity_poly.entity_id
_entity_poly.type
_entity_poly.pdbx_seq_one_letter_code
_entity_poly.pdbx_strand_id
1 'polypeptide(L)'
;MQTTWSHNTTTGTLIGKLVTEPKLMDCIRNIKNESVASAFVLDNHNCKWRVRANAGMAHKLLSFSIGQKIRLTGIKGDLCAHAWDDARRQIVPSQIEEKITKTK
;
A
#
# COMPACT_ATOMS: atom_id res chain seq x y z
N MET A 1 -12.96 2.86 -14.82
CA MET A 1 -11.54 3.00 -15.21
C MET A 1 -10.73 3.29 -13.96
N GLN A 2 -9.77 2.43 -13.61
CA GLN A 2 -8.93 2.61 -12.42
C GLN A 2 -7.85 3.65 -12.74
N THR A 3 -7.93 4.83 -12.12
CA THR A 3 -6.89 5.86 -12.29
C THR A 3 -5.62 5.35 -11.61
N THR A 4 -4.63 4.89 -12.38
CA THR A 4 -3.32 4.50 -11.86
C THR A 4 -2.47 5.76 -11.70
N TRP A 5 -2.26 6.19 -10.46
CA TRP A 5 -1.41 7.34 -10.10
C TRP A 5 0.08 6.99 -10.15
N SER A 6 0.47 6.07 -11.05
CA SER A 6 1.80 5.48 -11.08
C SER A 6 2.32 5.40 -12.51
N HIS A 7 3.61 5.68 -12.67
CA HIS A 7 4.37 5.46 -13.90
C HIS A 7 5.16 4.15 -13.77
N ASN A 8 5.64 3.62 -14.90
CA ASN A 8 6.43 2.38 -14.97
C ASN A 8 5.75 1.21 -14.23
N THR A 9 4.44 1.08 -14.41
CA THR A 9 3.64 0.10 -13.66
C THR A 9 3.97 -1.32 -14.09
N THR A 10 4.14 -2.21 -13.11
CA THR A 10 4.26 -3.64 -13.31
C THR A 10 3.43 -4.38 -12.28
N THR A 11 2.88 -5.54 -12.64
CA THR A 11 2.25 -6.43 -11.67
C THR A 11 3.35 -7.20 -10.94
N GLY A 12 3.30 -7.22 -9.61
CA GLY A 12 4.30 -7.95 -8.85
C GLY A 12 3.95 -8.09 -7.38
N THR A 13 4.89 -8.72 -6.68
CA THR A 13 4.82 -8.90 -5.22
C THR A 13 5.81 -7.96 -4.53
N LEU A 14 5.39 -7.41 -3.40
CA LEU A 14 6.18 -6.63 -2.47
C LEU A 14 6.04 -7.26 -1.09
N ILE A 15 7.15 -7.51 -0.42
CA ILE A 15 7.16 -7.91 0.98
C ILE A 15 7.77 -6.77 1.77
N GLY A 16 7.02 -6.22 2.72
CA GLY A 16 7.48 -5.08 3.50
C GLY A 16 6.95 -5.08 4.92
N LYS A 17 7.67 -4.38 5.81
CA LYS A 17 7.24 -4.09 7.17
C LYS A 17 6.45 -2.79 7.19
N LEU A 18 5.25 -2.78 7.78
CA LEU A 18 4.49 -1.56 7.99
C LEU A 18 5.27 -0.60 8.90
N VAL A 19 5.43 0.65 8.45
CA VAL A 19 6.13 1.72 9.18
C VAL A 19 5.21 2.87 9.58
N THR A 20 3.94 2.78 9.23
CA THR A 20 2.87 3.66 9.74
C THR A 20 1.63 2.83 9.97
N GLU A 21 0.75 3.30 10.85
CA GLU A 21 -0.59 2.72 10.95
C GLU A 21 -1.36 2.93 9.65
N PRO A 22 -2.04 1.89 9.15
CA PRO A 22 -3.04 2.03 8.10
C PRO A 22 -4.14 3.01 8.48
N LYS A 23 -4.49 3.92 7.57
CA LYS A 23 -5.55 4.92 7.78
C LYS A 23 -6.47 5.01 6.58
N LEU A 24 -7.76 5.22 6.84
CA LEU A 24 -8.71 5.58 5.79
C LEU A 24 -8.39 6.97 5.24
N MET A 25 -8.48 7.10 3.92
CA MET A 25 -8.39 8.37 3.23
C MET A 25 -9.79 8.96 3.10
N ASP A 26 -10.27 9.62 4.16
CA ASP A 26 -11.63 10.18 4.22
C ASP A 26 -11.92 11.15 3.06
N CYS A 27 -10.90 11.89 2.61
CA CYS A 27 -11.01 12.77 1.44
C CYS A 27 -11.42 12.03 0.16
N ILE A 28 -10.95 10.80 -0.06
CA ILE A 28 -11.29 10.02 -1.25
C ILE A 28 -12.69 9.42 -1.12
N ARG A 29 -13.07 8.95 0.08
CA ARG A 29 -14.44 8.49 0.33
C ARG A 29 -15.45 9.60 0.01
N ASN A 30 -15.16 10.82 0.43
CA ASN A 30 -16.05 11.95 0.21
C ASN A 30 -16.15 12.39 -1.26
N ILE A 31 -15.08 12.22 -2.06
CA ILE A 31 -15.06 12.65 -3.47
C ILE A 31 -15.54 11.56 -4.43
N LYS A 32 -15.24 10.29 -4.15
CA LYS A 32 -15.46 9.16 -5.08
C LYS A 32 -16.37 8.06 -4.54
N ASN A 33 -16.86 8.19 -3.31
CA ASN A 33 -17.59 7.15 -2.59
C ASN A 33 -16.84 5.80 -2.57
N GLU A 34 -15.50 5.86 -2.52
CA GLU A 34 -14.63 4.69 -2.53
C GLU A 34 -13.85 4.63 -1.21
N SER A 35 -13.95 3.50 -0.52
CA SER A 35 -13.10 3.22 0.66
C SER A 35 -11.67 3.00 0.19
N VAL A 36 -10.77 3.91 0.55
CA VAL A 36 -9.33 3.78 0.28
C VAL A 36 -8.60 3.86 1.59
N ALA A 37 -7.74 2.87 1.87
CA ALA A 37 -6.82 2.90 2.99
C ALA A 37 -5.39 3.08 2.48
N SER A 38 -4.58 3.82 3.24
CA SER A 38 -3.17 4.00 2.94
C SER A 38 -2.27 3.77 4.14
N ALA A 39 -1.08 3.25 3.86
CA ALA A 39 -0.01 3.04 4.82
C ALA A 39 1.33 3.11 4.08
N PHE A 40 2.43 3.11 4.82
CA PHE A 40 3.77 2.90 4.28
C PHE A 40 4.35 1.57 4.71
N VAL A 41 5.06 0.94 3.77
CA VAL A 41 5.91 -0.22 4.06
C VAL A 41 7.35 0.07 3.66
N LEU A 42 8.30 -0.49 4.40
CA LEU A 42 9.69 -0.64 3.98
C LEU A 42 9.92 -2.06 3.50
N ASP A 43 10.44 -2.20 2.29
CA ASP A 43 10.90 -3.50 1.81
C ASP A 43 12.26 -3.90 2.41
N ASN A 44 12.76 -5.08 2.03
CA ASN A 44 14.05 -5.57 2.53
C ASN A 44 15.25 -4.71 2.08
N HIS A 45 15.09 -3.82 1.11
CA HIS A 45 16.12 -2.89 0.64
C HIS A 45 15.93 -1.48 1.24
N ASN A 46 15.12 -1.34 2.30
CA ASN A 46 14.75 -0.07 2.92
C ASN A 46 14.10 0.92 1.94
N CYS A 47 13.53 0.45 0.84
CA CYS A 47 12.76 1.30 -0.05
C CYS A 47 11.37 1.53 0.56
N LYS A 48 10.98 2.79 0.70
CA LYS A 48 9.65 3.20 1.15
C LYS A 48 8.63 3.08 0.02
N TRP A 49 7.57 2.33 0.26
CA TRP A 49 6.45 2.16 -0.65
C TRP A 49 5.17 2.65 0.01
N ARG A 50 4.39 3.46 -0.71
CA ARG A 50 3.01 3.74 -0.34
C ARG A 50 2.14 2.53 -0.71
N VAL A 51 1.38 2.02 0.24
CA VAL A 51 0.30 1.07 -0.02
C VAL A 51 -0.98 1.88 -0.20
N ARG A 52 -1.70 1.67 -1.30
CA ARG A 52 -3.01 2.28 -1.54
C ARG A 52 -4.02 1.18 -1.83
N ALA A 53 -4.72 0.73 -0.80
CA ALA A 53 -5.66 -0.37 -0.88
C ALA A 53 -7.08 0.17 -1.10
N ASN A 54 -7.74 -0.33 -2.13
CA ASN A 54 -9.08 0.12 -2.53
C ASN A 54 -10.17 -0.88 -2.13
N ALA A 55 -11.38 -0.37 -1.90
CA ALA A 55 -12.59 -1.15 -1.62
C ALA A 55 -12.36 -2.25 -0.56
N GLY A 56 -12.60 -3.52 -0.89
CA GLY A 56 -12.41 -4.64 0.03
C GLY A 56 -10.97 -4.78 0.56
N MET A 57 -9.97 -4.36 -0.22
CA MET A 57 -8.58 -4.36 0.26
C MET A 57 -8.32 -3.26 1.28
N ALA A 58 -9.10 -2.17 1.30
CA ALA A 58 -8.96 -1.12 2.30
C ALA A 58 -9.20 -1.66 3.71
N HIS A 59 -10.32 -2.38 3.90
CA HIS A 59 -10.65 -3.04 5.18
C HIS A 59 -9.60 -4.07 5.57
N LYS A 60 -9.10 -4.84 4.59
CA LYS A 60 -8.02 -5.81 4.83
C LYS A 60 -6.72 -5.13 5.26
N LEU A 61 -6.35 -4.00 4.68
CA LEU A 61 -5.16 -3.26 5.10
C LEU A 61 -5.33 -2.70 6.52
N LEU A 62 -6.52 -2.23 6.87
CA LEU A 62 -6.85 -1.67 8.19
C LEU A 62 -6.83 -2.70 9.33
N SER A 63 -6.89 -4.01 9.02
CA SER A 63 -6.77 -5.04 10.04
C SER A 63 -5.31 -5.33 10.46
N PHE A 64 -4.34 -4.63 9.87
CA PHE A 64 -2.93 -4.73 10.24
C PHE A 64 -2.48 -3.51 11.06
N SER A 65 -1.39 -3.67 11.79
CA SER A 65 -0.76 -2.66 12.63
C SER A 65 0.67 -2.38 12.20
N ILE A 66 1.17 -1.20 12.59
CA ILE A 66 2.58 -0.85 12.44
C ILE A 66 3.49 -1.96 12.97
N GLY A 67 4.58 -2.24 12.26
CA GLY A 67 5.55 -3.25 12.65
C GLY A 67 5.29 -4.65 12.07
N GLN A 68 4.07 -4.96 11.62
CA GLN A 68 3.79 -6.24 10.97
C GLN A 68 4.43 -6.34 9.59
N LYS A 69 4.89 -7.55 9.24
CA LYS A 69 5.43 -7.86 7.91
C LYS A 69 4.31 -8.43 7.04
N ILE A 70 4.04 -7.77 5.92
CA ILE A 70 2.95 -8.14 5.01
C ILE A 70 3.50 -8.43 3.61
N ARG A 71 2.83 -9.34 2.90
CA ARG A 71 3.00 -9.56 1.46
C ARG A 71 1.86 -8.87 0.72
N LEU A 72 2.22 -8.06 -0.25
CA LEU A 72 1.33 -7.29 -1.09
C LEU A 72 1.53 -7.75 -2.54
N THR A 73 0.47 -8.18 -3.20
CA THR A 73 0.49 -8.50 -4.62
C THR A 73 -0.44 -7.53 -5.33
N GLY A 74 0.01 -6.96 -6.45
CA GLY A 74 -0.80 -6.05 -7.24
C GLY A 74 0.03 -5.20 -8.19
N ILE A 75 -0.52 -4.08 -8.60
CA ILE A 75 0.14 -3.13 -9.49
C ILE A 75 1.07 -2.27 -8.65
N LYS A 76 2.37 -2.30 -8.96
CA LYS A 76 3.39 -1.47 -8.33
C LYS A 76 4.07 -0.57 -9.37
N GLY A 77 4.51 0.60 -8.95
CA GLY A 77 5.17 1.54 -9.86
C GLY A 77 5.72 2.75 -9.12
N ASP A 78 6.30 3.65 -9.90
CA ASP A 78 6.84 4.92 -9.40
C ASP A 78 5.71 5.95 -9.28
N LEU A 79 5.74 6.75 -8.23
CA LEU A 79 4.87 7.92 -8.10
C LEU A 79 5.48 9.08 -8.89
N CYS A 80 4.64 10.03 -9.34
CA CYS A 80 5.12 11.26 -9.95
C CYS A 80 6.08 12.00 -9.01
N ALA A 81 7.05 12.71 -9.59
CA ALA A 81 7.84 13.68 -8.84
C ALA A 81 6.89 14.66 -8.11
N HIS A 82 7.21 15.01 -6.86
CA HIS A 82 6.41 15.87 -5.99
C HIS A 82 5.12 15.27 -5.42
N ALA A 83 5.01 13.95 -5.32
CA ALA A 83 3.97 13.35 -4.47
C ALA A 83 4.12 13.89 -3.03
N TRP A 84 3.03 14.43 -2.47
CA TRP A 84 2.97 15.21 -1.21
C TRP A 84 3.69 14.57 0.01
N ASP A 85 3.83 13.24 0.05
CA ASP A 85 4.29 12.50 1.23
C ASP A 85 5.68 11.84 1.06
N ASP A 86 6.49 12.36 0.14
CA ASP A 86 7.83 11.88 -0.21
C ASP A 86 7.89 10.43 -0.68
N ALA A 87 6.75 9.79 -0.92
CA ALA A 87 6.72 8.45 -1.45
C ALA A 87 7.11 8.48 -2.93
N ARG A 88 8.22 7.83 -3.26
CA ARG A 88 8.68 7.68 -4.64
C ARG A 88 8.02 6.51 -5.36
N ARG A 89 7.39 5.59 -4.60
CA ARG A 89 6.84 4.35 -5.12
C ARG A 89 5.52 4.02 -4.47
N GLN A 90 4.65 3.34 -5.21
CA GLN A 90 3.34 2.89 -4.75
C GLN A 90 3.05 1.47 -5.19
N ILE A 91 2.27 0.76 -4.35
CA ILE A 91 1.59 -0.46 -4.72
C ILE A 91 0.08 -0.31 -4.46
N VAL A 92 -0.72 -0.72 -5.44
CA VAL A 92 -2.17 -0.89 -5.34
C VAL A 92 -2.42 -2.40 -5.25
N PRO A 93 -2.62 -2.97 -4.05
CA PRO A 93 -2.73 -4.40 -3.88
C PRO A 93 -4.08 -4.91 -4.39
N SER A 94 -4.05 -6.03 -5.11
CA SER A 94 -5.19 -6.91 -5.32
C SER A 94 -5.26 -8.01 -4.25
N GLN A 95 -4.16 -8.22 -3.51
CA GLN A 95 -4.06 -9.18 -2.42
C GLN A 95 -3.09 -8.67 -1.33
N ILE A 96 -3.46 -8.88 -0.08
CA ILE A 96 -2.66 -8.56 1.12
C ILE A 96 -2.64 -9.81 2.01
N GLU A 97 -1.49 -10.20 2.54
CA GLU A 97 -1.36 -11.33 3.45
C GLU A 97 -0.38 -11.01 4.58
N GLU A 98 -0.65 -11.52 5.78
CA GLU A 98 0.36 -11.52 6.84
C GLU A 98 1.49 -12.48 6.48
N LYS A 99 2.74 -12.02 6.58
CA LYS A 99 3.89 -12.91 6.50
C LYS A 99 4.26 -13.34 7.91
N ILE A 100 3.80 -14.51 8.30
CA ILE A 100 4.21 -15.15 9.56
C ILE A 100 5.72 -15.43 9.49
N THR A 101 6.52 -14.65 10.19
CA THR A 101 7.88 -15.06 10.55
C THR A 101 7.74 -16.18 11.58
N LYS A 102 8.06 -17.42 11.21
CA LYS A 102 8.21 -18.50 12.20
C LYS A 102 9.22 -18.01 13.25
N THR A 103 8.73 -17.73 14.46
CA THR A 103 9.57 -17.65 15.65
C THR A 103 10.21 -19.02 15.79
N LYS A 104 11.54 -19.05 15.69
CA LYS A 104 12.34 -20.22 16.02
C LYS A 104 12.49 -20.30 17.54
#